data_AF-A0A7C5GTV6-F1
#
_entry.id   AF-A0A7C5GTV6-F1
#
_cell.length_a   1.000
_cell.length_b   1.000
_cell.length_c   1.000
_cell.angle_alpha   90.00
_cell.angle_beta   90.00
_cell.angle_gamma   90.00
#
_symmetry.space_group_name_H-M   'P 1'
#
loop_
_entity.id
_entity.type
_entity.pdbx_description
1 polymer ?
#
loop_
_entity_poly.entity_id
_entity_poly.type
_entity_poly.pdbx_seq_one_letter_code
_entity_poly.pdbx_strand_id
1 'polypeptide(L)'
;MIKIALTGNFGAGKSFVASIFKELGACVYDADAIIHELYKSDEKLKVKVSELLGKEVLKDNEIDRKRVASIVFNHPEKLMALEKIVHKALYDYLDRLLGQIECEIFVFEASLVIENGTYKNYDLVIVVYTDKDISQKRLLEKGYTNEDIQKRLSRQLALEEKLKYADFIVDNSDGKEYTIKQVKNIYNRIRYAKILGMQKWKEHLEKLKRLEEFLSNSFDQVETIVELCMPGNDCCSDCDKPFIMVRFCLEENKCHDRKIELFDHYFDLPDEELFNQITHYVEDFLMEIEQSEYGGG
;
A
#
# COMPACT_ATOMS: atom_id res chain seq x y z
N MET A 1 -10.06 1.40 12.91
CA MET A 1 -8.72 1.67 12.37
C MET A 1 -8.39 0.59 11.36
N ILE A 2 -7.87 0.94 10.19
CA ILE A 2 -7.32 -0.03 9.22
C ILE A 2 -5.82 -0.15 9.50
N LYS A 3 -5.33 -1.38 9.67
CA LYS A 3 -3.92 -1.71 9.89
C LYS A 3 -3.28 -2.17 8.58
N ILE A 4 -2.21 -1.51 8.18
CA ILE A 4 -1.52 -1.75 6.92
C ILE A 4 -0.09 -2.20 7.21
N ALA A 5 0.32 -3.31 6.61
CA ALA A 5 1.72 -3.69 6.52
C ALA A 5 2.34 -3.04 5.27
N LEU A 6 3.35 -2.18 5.46
CA LEU A 6 4.14 -1.63 4.37
C LEU A 6 5.46 -2.39 4.26
N THR A 7 5.61 -3.15 3.18
CA THR A 7 6.79 -3.98 2.92
C THR A 7 7.30 -3.79 1.51
N GLY A 8 8.31 -4.55 1.10
CA GLY A 8 9.00 -4.32 -0.17
C GLY A 8 10.42 -4.84 -0.22
N ASN A 9 10.97 -4.98 -1.42
CA ASN A 9 12.34 -5.44 -1.61
C ASN A 9 13.36 -4.51 -0.94
N PHE A 10 14.54 -5.05 -0.62
CA PHE A 10 15.60 -4.24 -0.04
C PHE A 10 16.03 -3.16 -1.05
N GLY A 11 16.07 -1.90 -0.61
CA GLY A 11 16.32 -0.76 -1.51
C GLY A 11 15.10 -0.21 -2.25
N ALA A 12 13.89 -0.74 -2.04
CA ALA A 12 12.65 -0.28 -2.69
C ALA A 12 12.27 1.17 -2.42
N GLY A 13 12.79 1.78 -1.35
CA GLY A 13 12.36 3.10 -0.90
C GLY A 13 11.07 3.10 -0.08
N LYS A 14 10.79 2.01 0.67
CA LYS A 14 9.66 1.92 1.61
C LYS A 14 9.53 3.15 2.50
N SER A 15 10.62 3.66 3.07
CA SER A 15 10.61 4.82 3.95
C SER A 15 10.15 6.11 3.25
N PHE A 16 10.31 6.21 1.92
CA PHE A 16 9.75 7.31 1.14
C PHE A 16 8.23 7.14 0.94
N VAL A 17 7.75 5.93 0.67
CA VAL A 17 6.31 5.63 0.64
C VAL A 17 5.67 5.89 2.01
N ALA A 18 6.33 5.45 3.08
CA ALA A 18 5.93 5.68 4.46
C ALA A 18 5.81 7.17 4.79
N SER A 19 6.73 8.01 4.33
CA SER A 19 6.65 9.46 4.55
C SER A 19 5.44 10.09 3.84
N ILE A 20 5.11 9.63 2.63
CA ILE A 20 3.93 10.12 1.90
C ILE A 20 2.64 9.73 2.64
N PHE A 21 2.53 8.47 3.11
CA PHE A 21 1.39 8.06 3.95
C PHE A 21 1.24 8.93 5.19
N LYS A 22 2.36 9.28 5.83
CA LYS A 22 2.38 10.17 6.99
C LYS A 22 1.90 11.58 6.65
N GLU A 23 2.34 12.13 5.51
CA GLU A 23 1.90 13.45 5.02
C GLU A 23 0.38 13.48 4.73
N LEU A 24 -0.19 12.36 4.29
CA LEU A 24 -1.63 12.23 4.03
C LEU A 24 -2.47 12.03 5.30
N GLY A 25 -1.84 11.89 6.47
CA GLY A 25 -2.51 11.78 7.77
C GLY A 25 -2.54 10.38 8.38
N ALA A 26 -1.84 9.39 7.80
CA ALA A 26 -1.71 8.07 8.43
C ALA A 26 -0.75 8.10 9.63
N CYS A 27 -1.00 7.25 10.62
CA CYS A 27 -0.04 7.01 11.69
C CYS A 27 0.97 5.95 11.23
N VAL A 28 2.19 6.39 10.97
CA VAL A 28 3.23 5.56 10.37
C VAL A 28 4.32 5.23 11.38
N TYR A 29 4.62 3.94 11.53
CA TYR A 29 5.62 3.43 12.45
C TYR A 29 6.59 2.50 11.72
N ASP A 30 7.89 2.68 11.99
CA ASP A 30 8.98 1.89 11.42
C ASP A 30 9.47 0.88 12.45
N ALA A 31 9.46 -0.41 12.07
CA ALA A 31 9.92 -1.50 12.92
C ALA A 31 11.40 -1.35 13.34
N ASP A 32 12.28 -0.97 12.42
CA ASP A 32 13.71 -0.81 12.67
C ASP A 32 13.96 0.38 13.63
N ALA A 33 13.18 1.45 13.48
CA ALA A 33 13.24 2.61 14.38
C ALA A 33 12.76 2.25 15.80
N ILE A 34 11.64 1.53 15.93
CA ILE A 34 11.12 1.08 17.22
C ILE A 34 12.10 0.11 17.89
N ILE A 35 12.65 -0.87 17.16
CA ILE A 35 13.66 -1.78 17.71
C ILE A 35 14.87 -1.00 18.22
N HIS A 36 15.32 0.02 17.47
CA HIS A 36 16.44 0.85 17.90
C HIS A 36 16.14 1.60 19.21
N GLU A 37 14.93 2.09 19.39
CA GLU A 37 14.50 2.73 20.64
C GLU A 37 14.42 1.72 21.78
N LEU A 38 13.82 0.55 21.57
CA LEU A 38 13.69 -0.52 22.57
C LEU A 38 15.06 -0.99 23.07
N TYR A 39 16.09 -1.00 22.22
CA TYR A 39 17.45 -1.36 22.63
C TYR A 39 18.05 -0.40 23.65
N LYS A 40 17.53 0.83 23.73
CA LYS A 40 17.94 1.87 24.68
C LYS A 40 17.03 1.93 25.90
N SER A 41 15.72 1.75 25.72
CA SER A 41 14.73 2.03 26.77
C SER A 41 14.12 0.79 27.43
N ASP A 42 14.10 -0.37 26.80
CA ASP A 42 13.42 -1.55 27.33
C ASP A 42 14.36 -2.41 28.19
N GLU A 43 14.23 -2.26 29.51
CA GLU A 43 15.02 -3.00 30.49
C GLU A 43 14.80 -4.53 30.42
N LYS A 44 13.57 -4.98 30.10
CA LYS A 44 13.30 -6.43 29.97
C LYS A 44 14.00 -7.00 28.75
N LEU A 45 14.05 -6.25 27.66
CA LEU A 45 14.78 -6.62 26.45
C LEU A 45 16.28 -6.70 26.74
N LYS A 46 16.86 -5.69 27.40
CA LYS A 46 18.29 -5.67 27.78
C LYS A 46 18.68 -6.90 28.61
N VAL A 47 17.90 -7.23 29.64
CA VAL A 47 18.13 -8.41 30.48
C VAL A 47 18.16 -9.66 29.62
N LYS A 48 17.11 -9.93 28.83
CA LYS A 48 17.02 -11.14 27.99
C LYS A 48 18.15 -11.25 26.96
N VAL A 49 18.54 -10.13 26.34
CA VAL A 49 19.64 -10.11 25.38
C VAL A 49 20.97 -10.39 26.05
N SER A 50 21.20 -9.83 27.25
CA SER A 50 22.42 -10.07 28.03
C SER A 50 22.50 -11.50 28.58
N GLU A 51 21.37 -12.13 28.92
CA GLU A 51 21.30 -13.53 29.32
C GLU A 51 21.62 -14.47 28.16
N LEU A 52 21.17 -14.13 26.95
CA LEU A 52 21.40 -14.93 25.74
C LEU A 52 22.84 -14.81 25.22
N LEU A 53 23.37 -13.58 25.17
CA LEU A 53 24.61 -13.27 24.44
C LEU A 53 25.79 -12.90 25.36
N GLY A 54 25.56 -12.80 26.67
CA GLY A 54 26.55 -12.35 27.65
C GLY A 54 26.42 -10.87 27.99
N LYS A 55 26.88 -10.47 29.19
CA LYS A 55 26.77 -9.09 29.70
C LYS A 55 27.58 -8.08 28.89
N GLU A 56 28.57 -8.54 28.14
CA GLU A 56 29.44 -7.71 27.31
C GLU A 56 28.73 -7.03 26.14
N VAL A 57 27.51 -7.46 25.80
CA VAL A 57 26.66 -6.80 24.79
C VAL A 57 26.02 -5.51 25.31
N LEU A 58 26.14 -5.23 26.61
CA LEU A 58 25.67 -3.99 27.20
C LEU A 58 26.83 -2.98 27.29
N LYS A 59 26.59 -1.77 26.80
CA LYS A 59 27.50 -0.62 26.93
C LYS A 59 26.69 0.57 27.41
N ASP A 60 27.11 1.20 28.51
CA ASP A 60 26.41 2.35 29.11
C ASP A 60 24.91 2.08 29.42
N ASN A 61 24.61 0.83 29.80
CA ASN A 61 23.25 0.30 29.99
C ASN A 61 22.36 0.29 28.73
N GLU A 62 22.96 0.30 27.53
CA GLU A 62 22.28 0.11 26.24
C GLU A 62 22.83 -1.13 25.51
N ILE A 63 22.04 -1.71 24.61
CA ILE A 63 22.51 -2.82 23.76
C ILE A 63 23.47 -2.30 22.68
N ASP A 64 24.73 -2.75 22.72
CA ASP A 64 25.71 -2.51 21.68
C ASP A 64 25.43 -3.39 20.46
N ARG A 65 24.75 -2.80 19.47
CA ARG A 65 24.37 -3.46 18.21
C ARG A 65 25.57 -4.04 17.44
N LYS A 66 26.73 -3.37 17.47
CA LYS A 66 27.92 -3.86 16.76
C LYS A 66 28.44 -5.12 17.43
N ARG A 67 28.44 -5.13 18.76
CA ARG A 67 28.86 -6.30 19.54
C ARG A 67 27.89 -7.46 19.39
N VAL A 68 26.58 -7.19 19.49
CA VAL A 68 25.54 -8.18 19.18
C VAL A 68 25.75 -8.78 17.79
N ALA A 69 25.91 -7.93 16.77
CA ALA A 69 26.13 -8.37 15.39
C ALA A 69 27.37 -9.27 15.27
N SER A 70 28.49 -8.91 15.91
CA SER A 70 29.72 -9.73 15.90
C SER A 70 29.54 -11.11 16.52
N ILE A 71 28.75 -11.21 17.60
CA ILE A 71 28.50 -12.49 18.29
C ILE A 71 27.56 -13.36 17.47
N VAL A 72 26.50 -12.81 16.89
CA VAL A 72 25.51 -13.61 16.14
C VAL A 72 25.95 -13.93 14.70
N PHE A 73 26.96 -13.24 14.17
CA PHE A 73 27.41 -13.38 12.78
C PHE A 73 27.75 -14.83 12.39
N ASN A 74 28.41 -15.57 13.27
CA ASN A 74 28.82 -16.97 13.04
C ASN A 74 27.96 -17.99 13.81
N HIS A 75 26.86 -17.55 14.43
CA HIS A 75 26.03 -18.38 15.31
C HIS A 75 24.55 -18.27 14.91
N PRO A 76 24.12 -18.97 13.84
CA PRO A 76 22.74 -18.92 13.35
C PRO A 76 21.69 -19.22 14.44
N GLU A 77 22.00 -20.14 15.35
CA GLU A 77 21.15 -20.50 16.48
C GLU A 77 20.92 -19.33 17.45
N LYS A 78 21.98 -18.56 17.73
CA LYS A 78 21.91 -17.37 18.59
C LYS A 78 21.18 -16.24 17.88
N LEU A 79 21.40 -16.08 16.57
CA LEU A 79 20.68 -15.10 15.76
C LEU A 79 19.17 -15.36 15.80
N MET A 80 18.74 -16.60 15.57
CA MET A 80 17.32 -16.97 15.62
C MET A 80 16.71 -16.74 17.01
N ALA A 81 17.43 -17.07 18.07
CA ALA A 81 16.98 -16.82 19.44
C ALA A 81 16.85 -15.31 19.74
N LEU A 82 17.83 -14.52 19.30
CA LEU A 82 17.80 -13.06 19.43
C LEU A 82 16.61 -12.47 18.66
N GLU A 83 16.41 -12.85 17.40
CA GLU A 83 15.31 -12.37 16.56
C GLU A 83 13.95 -12.63 17.24
N LYS A 84 13.75 -13.81 17.85
CA LYS A 84 12.54 -14.11 18.62
C LYS A 84 12.35 -13.20 19.82
N ILE A 85 13.41 -12.94 20.60
CA ILE A 85 13.35 -12.04 21.76
C ILE A 85 12.97 -10.62 21.33
N VAL A 86 13.64 -10.12 20.28
CA VAL A 86 13.43 -8.76 19.75
C VAL A 86 12.05 -8.62 19.13
N HIS A 87 11.60 -9.59 18.32
CA HIS A 87 10.27 -9.58 17.73
C HIS A 87 9.19 -9.58 18.80
N LYS A 88 9.36 -10.38 19.86
CA LYS A 88 8.41 -10.37 20.98
C LYS A 88 8.33 -8.98 21.63
N ALA A 89 9.46 -8.35 21.91
CA ALA A 89 9.47 -7.00 22.50
C ALA A 89 8.83 -5.95 21.58
N LEU A 90 9.09 -6.04 20.27
CA LEU A 90 8.47 -5.19 19.26
C LEU A 90 6.95 -5.33 19.24
N TYR A 91 6.42 -6.56 19.18
CA TYR A 91 4.96 -6.77 19.17
C TYR A 91 4.31 -6.42 20.52
N ASP A 92 4.94 -6.73 21.65
CA ASP A 92 4.48 -6.29 22.98
C ASP A 92 4.42 -4.74 23.08
N TYR A 93 5.33 -4.02 22.39
CA TYR A 93 5.28 -2.56 22.27
C TYR A 93 4.14 -2.10 21.35
N LEU A 94 4.02 -2.70 20.16
CA LEU A 94 2.97 -2.36 19.20
C LEU A 94 1.57 -2.58 19.78
N ASP A 95 1.33 -3.67 20.50
CA ASP A 95 0.03 -3.94 21.12
C ASP A 95 -0.36 -2.86 22.13
N ARG A 96 0.61 -2.39 22.93
CA ARG A 96 0.39 -1.28 23.87
C ARG A 96 0.13 0.03 23.14
N LEU A 97 0.92 0.33 22.11
CA LEU A 97 0.78 1.53 21.29
C LEU A 97 -0.60 1.58 20.60
N LEU A 98 -1.02 0.48 19.99
CA LEU A 98 -2.29 0.38 19.29
C LEU A 98 -3.51 0.56 20.23
N GLY A 99 -3.34 0.30 21.52
CA GLY A 99 -4.37 0.58 22.54
C GLY A 99 -4.44 2.04 22.98
N GLN A 100 -3.49 2.89 22.58
CA GLN A 100 -3.36 4.28 23.02
C GLN A 100 -3.52 5.30 21.90
N ILE A 101 -3.26 4.91 20.65
CA ILE A 101 -3.35 5.82 19.52
C ILE A 101 -4.80 5.94 19.02
N GLU A 102 -5.23 7.17 18.76
CA GLU A 102 -6.41 7.44 17.95
C GLU A 102 -5.97 7.65 16.51
N CYS A 103 -6.19 6.64 15.68
CA CYS A 103 -5.80 6.70 14.28
C CYS A 103 -6.81 6.01 13.36
N GLU A 104 -7.06 6.62 12.21
CA GLU A 104 -7.93 6.03 11.19
C GLU A 104 -7.21 4.94 10.40
N ILE A 105 -5.99 5.25 9.95
CA ILE A 105 -5.14 4.41 9.12
C ILE A 105 -3.78 4.30 9.80
N PHE A 106 -3.43 3.08 10.20
CA PHE A 106 -2.14 2.75 10.79
C PHE A 106 -1.28 2.02 9.76
N VAL A 107 -0.07 2.51 9.52
CA VAL A 107 0.89 1.90 8.59
C VAL A 107 2.12 1.46 9.37
N PHE A 108 2.45 0.18 9.26
CA PHE A 108 3.64 -0.39 9.85
C PHE A 108 4.65 -0.78 8.79
N GLU A 109 5.76 -0.03 8.71
CA GLU A 109 6.87 -0.32 7.80
C GLU A 109 7.74 -1.44 8.38
N ALA A 110 7.78 -2.58 7.69
CA ALA A 110 8.60 -3.72 8.08
C ALA A 110 8.99 -4.60 6.89
N SER A 111 10.28 -4.89 6.76
CA SER A 111 10.84 -5.56 5.57
C SER A 111 10.53 -7.06 5.46
N LEU A 112 10.17 -7.73 6.55
CA LEU A 112 10.05 -9.20 6.65
C LEU A 112 8.66 -9.68 7.10
N VAL A 113 7.62 -8.85 6.94
CA VAL A 113 6.26 -9.19 7.40
C VAL A 113 5.67 -10.40 6.68
N ILE A 114 6.01 -10.61 5.41
CA ILE A 114 5.51 -11.75 4.63
C ILE A 114 6.30 -13.01 5.01
N GLU A 115 7.63 -12.91 5.02
CA GLU A 115 8.57 -13.95 5.39
C GLU A 115 8.29 -14.54 6.77
N ASN A 116 7.95 -13.67 7.73
CA ASN A 116 7.65 -14.07 9.11
C ASN A 116 6.19 -14.51 9.31
N GLY A 117 5.35 -14.45 8.27
CA GLY A 117 3.93 -14.77 8.35
C GLY A 117 3.08 -13.75 9.11
N THR A 118 3.66 -12.62 9.54
CA THR A 118 2.97 -11.61 10.36
C THR A 118 2.12 -10.65 9.55
N TYR A 119 2.19 -10.69 8.22
CA TYR A 119 1.27 -9.99 7.33
C TYR A 119 -0.21 -10.26 7.66
N LYS A 120 -0.53 -11.44 8.22
CA LYS A 120 -1.87 -11.84 8.67
C LYS A 120 -2.42 -11.02 9.83
N ASN A 121 -1.57 -10.27 10.53
CA ASN A 121 -1.97 -9.39 11.63
C ASN A 121 -2.47 -8.02 11.14
N TYR A 122 -2.45 -7.80 9.83
CA TYR A 122 -2.83 -6.55 9.17
C TYR A 122 -4.05 -6.78 8.27
N ASP A 123 -4.84 -5.72 8.09
CA ASP A 123 -6.02 -5.74 7.23
C ASP A 123 -5.64 -5.65 5.75
N LEU A 124 -4.51 -4.98 5.46
CA LEU A 124 -3.98 -4.75 4.12
C LEU A 124 -2.45 -4.89 4.10
N VAL A 125 -1.92 -5.35 2.97
CA VAL A 125 -0.48 -5.43 2.68
C VAL A 125 -0.16 -4.58 1.46
N ILE A 126 0.74 -3.62 1.63
CA ILE A 126 1.30 -2.81 0.55
C ILE A 126 2.73 -3.29 0.28
N VAL A 127 3.00 -3.70 -0.96
CA VAL A 127 4.35 -4.08 -1.39
C VAL A 127 4.92 -2.96 -2.27
N VAL A 128 5.96 -2.30 -1.77
CA VAL A 128 6.77 -1.36 -2.54
C VAL A 128 7.84 -2.14 -3.27
N TYR A 129 7.96 -1.93 -4.58
CA TYR A 129 9.08 -2.47 -5.33
C TYR A 129 9.80 -1.41 -6.15
N THR A 130 11.00 -1.76 -6.56
CA THR A 130 11.74 -1.04 -7.59
C THR A 130 12.63 -2.02 -8.32
N ASP A 131 13.01 -1.70 -9.55
CA ASP A 131 13.92 -2.52 -10.34
C ASP A 131 15.20 -2.86 -9.60
N LYS A 132 15.72 -4.06 -9.88
CA LYS A 132 16.89 -4.61 -9.20
C LYS A 132 18.10 -3.67 -9.32
N ASP A 133 18.37 -3.15 -10.52
CA ASP A 133 19.51 -2.27 -10.78
C ASP A 133 19.38 -0.93 -10.04
N ILE A 134 18.15 -0.38 -10.00
CA ILE A 134 17.83 0.83 -9.23
C ILE A 134 18.02 0.58 -7.73
N SER A 135 17.50 -0.54 -7.22
CA SER A 135 17.61 -0.91 -5.81
C SER A 135 19.08 -1.07 -5.39
N GLN A 136 19.89 -1.73 -6.22
CA GLN A 136 21.30 -1.99 -5.95
C GLN A 136 22.09 -0.67 -5.94
N LYS A 137 21.87 0.20 -6.92
CA LYS A 137 22.48 1.52 -6.97
C LYS A 137 22.17 2.34 -5.71
N ARG A 138 20.90 2.42 -5.32
CA ARG A 138 20.45 3.15 -4.11
C ARG A 138 21.08 2.59 -2.83
N LEU A 139 21.28 1.27 -2.75
CA LEU A 139 21.88 0.63 -1.58
C LEU A 139 23.39 0.88 -1.49
N LEU A 140 24.10 0.83 -2.62
CA LEU A 140 25.52 1.17 -2.68
C LEU A 140 25.75 2.64 -2.30
N GLU A 141 24.91 3.56 -2.79
CA GLU A 141 24.96 4.99 -2.42
C GLU A 141 24.68 5.21 -0.93
N LYS A 142 23.89 4.34 -0.30
CA LYS A 142 23.65 4.32 1.15
C LYS A 142 24.77 3.67 1.97
N GLY A 143 25.86 3.23 1.32
CA GLY A 143 27.03 2.67 1.98
C GLY A 143 26.96 1.17 2.30
N TYR A 144 26.01 0.43 1.72
CA TYR A 144 26.00 -1.03 1.84
C TYR A 144 27.04 -1.68 0.94
N THR A 145 27.67 -2.75 1.40
CA THR A 145 28.53 -3.58 0.55
C THR A 145 27.71 -4.56 -0.28
N ASN A 146 28.25 -5.04 -1.41
CA ASN A 146 27.59 -6.10 -2.19
C ASN A 146 27.34 -7.35 -1.34
N GLU A 147 28.26 -7.73 -0.46
CA GLU A 147 28.07 -8.86 0.45
C GLU A 147 26.90 -8.65 1.42
N ASP A 148 26.77 -7.45 2.00
CA ASP A 148 25.66 -7.12 2.90
C ASP A 148 24.32 -7.14 2.16
N ILE A 149 24.29 -6.63 0.92
CA ILE A 149 23.10 -6.65 0.06
C ILE A 149 22.68 -8.10 -0.20
N GLN A 150 23.61 -8.96 -0.64
CA GLN A 150 23.29 -10.37 -0.93
C GLN A 150 22.82 -11.12 0.33
N LYS A 151 23.47 -10.90 1.48
CA LYS A 151 23.06 -11.51 2.76
C LYS A 151 21.65 -11.09 3.20
N ARG A 152 21.22 -9.87 2.88
CA ARG A 152 19.87 -9.38 3.20
C ARG A 152 18.84 -9.90 2.20
N LEU A 153 19.18 -9.93 0.92
CA LEU A 153 18.31 -10.46 -0.13
C LEU A 153 18.05 -11.96 0.06
N SER A 154 19.04 -12.74 0.50
CA SER A 154 18.87 -14.19 0.74
C SER A 154 17.88 -14.54 1.85
N ARG A 155 17.52 -13.57 2.70
CA ARG A 155 16.50 -13.72 3.76
C ARG A 155 15.11 -13.27 3.33
N GLN A 156 14.99 -12.62 2.17
CA GLN A 156 13.71 -12.15 1.65
C GLN A 156 13.15 -13.15 0.64
N LEU A 157 11.83 -13.18 0.53
CA LEU A 157 11.18 -13.84 -0.61
C LEU A 157 11.56 -13.14 -1.91
N ALA A 158 11.61 -13.91 -3.00
CA ALA A 158 11.68 -13.39 -4.34
C ALA A 158 10.53 -12.38 -4.57
N LEU A 159 10.77 -11.37 -5.40
CA LEU A 159 9.80 -10.29 -5.61
C LEU A 159 8.47 -10.84 -6.15
N GLU A 160 8.55 -11.75 -7.11
CA GLU A 160 7.39 -12.37 -7.76
C GLU A 160 6.52 -13.12 -6.74
N GLU A 161 7.13 -13.80 -5.78
CA GLU A 161 6.41 -14.46 -4.69
C GLU A 161 5.85 -13.44 -3.69
N LYS A 162 6.59 -12.37 -3.41
CA LYS A 162 6.18 -11.31 -2.48
C LYS A 162 4.95 -10.55 -2.98
N LEU A 163 4.89 -10.28 -4.29
CA LEU A 163 3.77 -9.55 -4.91
C LEU A 163 2.43 -10.30 -4.80
N LYS A 164 2.43 -11.63 -4.68
CA LYS A 164 1.20 -12.43 -4.49
C LYS A 164 0.46 -12.15 -3.18
N TYR A 165 1.13 -11.53 -2.21
CA TYR A 165 0.55 -11.14 -0.92
C TYR A 165 0.07 -9.70 -0.89
N ALA A 166 0.30 -8.93 -1.96
CA ALA A 166 -0.01 -7.51 -1.99
C ALA A 166 -1.51 -7.29 -2.25
N ASP A 167 -2.17 -6.53 -1.37
CA ASP A 167 -3.47 -5.91 -1.69
C ASP A 167 -3.25 -4.69 -2.60
N PHE A 168 -2.14 -3.97 -2.40
CA PHE A 168 -1.69 -2.88 -3.26
C PHE A 168 -0.19 -2.97 -3.54
N ILE A 169 0.19 -2.60 -4.75
CA ILE A 169 1.58 -2.53 -5.19
C ILE A 169 1.94 -1.06 -5.43
N VAL A 170 3.13 -0.65 -5.00
CA VAL A 170 3.70 0.67 -5.32
C VAL A 170 4.99 0.46 -6.09
N ASP A 171 5.02 0.88 -7.36
CA ASP A 171 6.25 0.90 -8.15
C ASP A 171 7.01 2.22 -7.91
N ASN A 172 8.24 2.12 -7.39
CA ASN A 172 9.12 3.25 -7.13
C ASN A 172 10.34 3.28 -8.09
N SER A 173 10.14 2.80 -9.32
CA SER A 173 11.13 2.82 -10.40
C SER A 173 11.06 4.11 -11.21
N ASP A 174 9.86 4.61 -11.54
CA ASP A 174 9.63 5.78 -12.42
C ASP A 174 9.68 7.14 -11.69
N GLY A 175 10.47 7.23 -10.63
CA GLY A 175 10.72 8.48 -9.92
C GLY A 175 9.65 8.87 -8.89
N LYS A 176 9.88 10.03 -8.25
CA LYS A 176 9.15 10.45 -7.05
C LYS A 176 7.71 10.85 -7.32
N GLU A 177 7.47 11.61 -8.39
CA GLU A 177 6.11 12.11 -8.70
C GLU A 177 5.14 10.96 -9.01
N TYR A 178 5.60 10.00 -9.81
CA TYR A 178 4.82 8.78 -10.10
C TYR A 178 4.51 7.98 -8.83
N THR A 179 5.49 7.83 -7.95
CA THR A 179 5.30 7.15 -6.65
C THR A 179 4.32 7.91 -5.76
N ILE A 180 4.44 9.24 -5.64
CA ILE A 180 3.54 10.08 -4.83
C ILE A 180 2.10 9.92 -5.31
N LYS A 181 1.90 9.93 -6.63
CA LYS A 181 0.59 9.76 -7.25
C LYS A 181 -0.02 8.40 -6.90
N GLN A 182 0.73 7.30 -7.08
CA GLN A 182 0.27 5.96 -6.68
C GLN A 182 -0.10 5.89 -5.19
N VAL A 183 0.71 6.48 -4.30
CA VAL A 183 0.45 6.42 -2.86
C VAL A 183 -0.81 7.22 -2.48
N LYS A 184 -1.00 8.42 -3.06
CA LYS A 184 -2.24 9.19 -2.89
C LYS A 184 -3.46 8.40 -3.35
N ASN A 185 -3.33 7.77 -4.51
CA ASN A 185 -4.36 6.93 -5.10
C ASN A 185 -4.77 5.78 -4.17
N ILE A 186 -3.78 5.03 -3.67
CA ILE A 186 -4.01 3.95 -2.71
C ILE A 186 -4.62 4.48 -1.41
N TYR A 187 -4.13 5.58 -0.87
CA TYR A 187 -4.64 6.17 0.37
C TYR A 187 -6.13 6.51 0.28
N ASN A 188 -6.56 7.14 -0.82
CA ASN A 188 -7.96 7.51 -1.04
C ASN A 188 -8.85 6.26 -1.19
N ARG A 189 -8.39 5.23 -1.90
CA ARG A 189 -9.10 3.94 -1.96
C ARG A 189 -9.27 3.31 -0.57
N ILE A 190 -8.24 3.36 0.28
CA ILE A 190 -8.30 2.84 1.65
C ILE A 190 -9.27 3.65 2.51
N ARG A 191 -9.29 4.99 2.38
CA ARG A 191 -10.26 5.84 3.06
C ARG A 191 -11.70 5.50 2.65
N TYR A 192 -11.95 5.29 1.37
CA TYR A 192 -13.25 4.86 0.89
C TYR A 192 -13.64 3.46 1.41
N ALA A 193 -12.71 2.50 1.36
CA ALA A 193 -12.92 1.15 1.91
C ALA A 193 -13.30 1.17 3.39
N LYS A 194 -12.72 2.10 4.16
CA LYS A 194 -13.06 2.30 5.57
C LYS A 194 -14.52 2.75 5.76
N ILE A 195 -15.00 3.68 4.93
CA ILE A 195 -16.36 4.22 5.01
C ILE A 195 -17.38 3.10 4.75
N LEU A 196 -17.14 2.28 3.73
CA LEU A 196 -18.01 1.15 3.36
C LEU A 196 -17.92 -0.03 4.35
N GLY A 197 -16.77 -0.20 4.99
CA GLY A 197 -16.40 -1.42 5.70
C GLY A 197 -15.68 -2.41 4.78
N MET A 198 -14.60 -3.03 5.29
CA MET A 198 -13.67 -3.84 4.51
C MET A 198 -14.30 -5.04 3.76
N GLN A 199 -15.33 -5.66 4.33
CA GLN A 199 -16.00 -6.80 3.68
C GLN A 199 -16.78 -6.32 2.45
N LYS A 200 -17.64 -5.31 2.62
CA LYS A 200 -18.38 -4.68 1.51
C LYS A 200 -17.43 -4.13 0.45
N TRP A 201 -16.34 -3.49 0.86
CA TRP A 201 -15.31 -3.01 -0.08
C TRP A 201 -14.79 -4.11 -1.00
N LYS A 202 -14.50 -5.31 -0.48
CA LYS A 202 -14.00 -6.43 -1.31
C LYS A 202 -15.05 -6.90 -2.32
N GLU A 203 -16.31 -7.01 -1.89
CA GLU A 203 -17.43 -7.37 -2.76
C GLU A 203 -17.65 -6.30 -3.85
N HIS A 204 -17.62 -5.03 -3.47
CA HIS A 204 -17.74 -3.90 -4.39
C HIS A 204 -16.57 -3.89 -5.39
N LEU A 205 -15.34 -4.15 -4.95
CA LEU A 205 -14.16 -4.14 -5.81
C LEU A 205 -14.23 -5.20 -6.91
N GLU A 206 -14.73 -6.41 -6.61
CA GLU A 206 -14.93 -7.43 -7.64
C GLU A 206 -16.00 -7.02 -8.65
N LYS A 207 -17.09 -6.41 -8.19
CA LYS A 207 -18.14 -5.89 -9.06
C LYS A 207 -17.65 -4.75 -9.93
N LEU A 208 -16.86 -3.84 -9.37
CA LEU A 208 -16.24 -2.71 -10.08
C LEU A 208 -15.30 -3.19 -11.18
N LYS A 209 -14.53 -4.26 -10.95
CA LYS A 209 -13.70 -4.87 -12.01
C LYS A 209 -14.53 -5.41 -13.17
N ARG A 210 -15.65 -6.09 -12.88
CA ARG A 210 -16.56 -6.60 -13.92
C ARG A 210 -17.25 -5.45 -14.67
N LEU A 211 -17.61 -4.39 -13.97
CA LEU A 211 -18.14 -3.17 -14.57
C LEU A 211 -17.11 -2.50 -15.48
N GLU A 212 -15.86 -2.35 -15.03
CA GLU A 212 -14.76 -1.80 -15.83
C GLU A 212 -14.55 -2.60 -17.13
N GLU A 213 -14.52 -3.93 -17.04
CA GLU A 213 -14.43 -4.82 -18.20
C GLU A 213 -15.65 -4.69 -19.13
N PHE A 214 -16.85 -4.61 -18.58
CA PHE A 214 -18.08 -4.38 -19.36
C PHE A 214 -18.04 -3.03 -20.11
N LEU A 215 -17.62 -1.96 -19.45
CA LEU A 215 -17.54 -0.62 -20.03
C LEU A 215 -16.54 -0.59 -21.20
N SER A 216 -15.35 -1.15 -21.02
CA SER A 216 -14.34 -1.24 -22.08
C SER A 216 -14.82 -2.03 -23.30
N ASN A 217 -15.64 -3.07 -23.10
CA ASN A 217 -16.18 -3.88 -24.20
C ASN A 217 -17.40 -3.26 -24.89
N SER A 218 -18.18 -2.46 -24.17
CA SER A 218 -19.49 -1.96 -24.66
C SER A 218 -19.41 -0.61 -25.37
N PHE A 219 -18.40 0.21 -25.04
CA PHE A 219 -18.30 1.60 -25.51
C PHE A 219 -17.02 1.90 -26.28
N ASP A 220 -16.48 0.92 -27.02
CA ASP A 220 -15.28 1.09 -27.86
C ASP A 220 -15.58 1.88 -29.15
N GLN A 221 -15.97 3.15 -28.98
CA GLN A 221 -16.22 4.09 -30.07
C GLN A 221 -15.16 5.19 -30.06
N VAL A 222 -14.73 5.63 -31.24
CA VAL A 222 -13.65 6.64 -31.41
C VAL A 222 -13.96 7.95 -30.68
N GLU A 223 -15.23 8.31 -30.59
CA GLU A 223 -15.71 9.60 -30.07
C GLU A 223 -16.16 9.53 -28.61
N THR A 224 -16.31 8.33 -28.03
CA THR A 224 -16.85 8.13 -26.68
C THR A 224 -15.86 7.38 -25.80
N ILE A 225 -15.42 8.02 -24.72
CA ILE A 225 -14.59 7.40 -23.68
C ILE A 225 -15.47 7.18 -22.45
N VAL A 226 -15.63 5.93 -22.04
CA VAL A 226 -16.32 5.57 -20.80
C VAL A 226 -15.36 4.84 -19.87
N GLU A 227 -14.99 5.48 -18.77
CA GLU A 227 -14.02 4.94 -17.81
C GLU A 227 -14.54 4.93 -16.37
N LEU A 228 -14.16 3.90 -15.61
CA LEU A 228 -14.44 3.83 -14.19
C LEU A 228 -13.40 4.64 -13.41
N CYS A 229 -13.87 5.65 -12.69
CA CYS A 229 -13.07 6.51 -11.83
C CYS A 229 -13.20 6.09 -10.37
N MET A 230 -12.09 5.59 -9.81
CA MET A 230 -11.98 5.30 -8.39
C MET A 230 -11.47 6.52 -7.61
N PRO A 231 -11.79 6.65 -6.31
CA PRO A 231 -11.13 7.58 -5.41
C PRO A 231 -9.62 7.54 -5.53
N GLY A 232 -9.01 8.66 -5.92
CA GLY A 232 -7.59 8.73 -6.23
C GLY A 232 -7.25 7.94 -7.50
N ASN A 233 -7.92 8.18 -8.61
CA ASN A 233 -7.42 7.83 -9.95
C ASN A 233 -7.08 9.15 -10.67
N ASP A 234 -6.50 9.08 -11.87
CA ASP A 234 -6.18 10.27 -12.67
C ASP A 234 -7.42 11.12 -12.99
N CYS A 235 -8.50 10.45 -13.33
CA CYS A 235 -9.79 11.09 -13.57
C CYS A 235 -10.46 11.61 -12.28
N CYS A 236 -9.88 11.31 -11.10
CA CYS A 236 -10.37 11.82 -9.83
C CYS A 236 -9.34 11.79 -8.68
N SER A 237 -8.69 12.91 -8.42
CA SER A 237 -7.75 13.04 -7.28
C SER A 237 -8.43 13.06 -5.91
N ASP A 238 -9.63 13.67 -5.80
CA ASP A 238 -10.23 14.06 -4.52
C ASP A 238 -11.71 13.63 -4.34
N CYS A 239 -12.17 12.59 -5.04
CA CYS A 239 -13.52 12.05 -4.81
C CYS A 239 -13.54 11.08 -3.64
N ASP A 240 -14.66 11.13 -2.92
CA ASP A 240 -14.96 10.22 -1.82
C ASP A 240 -15.64 8.92 -2.28
N LYS A 241 -16.06 8.82 -3.55
CA LYS A 241 -16.81 7.69 -4.11
C LYS A 241 -16.41 7.39 -5.55
N PRO A 242 -16.56 6.13 -6.01
CA PRO A 242 -16.38 5.78 -7.40
C PRO A 242 -17.49 6.40 -8.27
N PHE A 243 -17.15 6.71 -9.51
CA PHE A 243 -18.10 7.17 -10.52
C PHE A 243 -17.62 6.73 -11.91
N ILE A 244 -18.52 6.76 -12.88
CA ILE A 244 -18.18 6.53 -14.28
C ILE A 244 -18.04 7.90 -14.95
N MET A 245 -16.89 8.14 -15.58
CA MET A 245 -16.70 9.29 -16.45
C MET A 245 -17.11 8.91 -17.86
N VAL A 246 -18.05 9.64 -18.41
CA VAL A 246 -18.44 9.56 -19.81
C VAL A 246 -17.96 10.84 -20.50
N ARG A 247 -17.07 10.70 -21.47
CA ARG A 247 -16.59 11.80 -22.30
C ARG A 247 -16.98 11.53 -23.74
N PHE A 248 -17.68 12.47 -24.36
CA PHE A 248 -18.04 12.41 -25.78
C PHE A 248 -17.44 13.61 -26.51
N CYS A 249 -16.67 13.37 -27.57
CA CYS A 249 -15.98 14.40 -28.34
C CYS A 249 -16.45 14.39 -29.80
N LEU A 250 -17.11 15.46 -30.22
CA LEU A 250 -17.59 15.65 -31.60
C LEU A 250 -16.44 16.02 -32.57
N GLU A 251 -15.47 16.79 -32.07
CA GLU A 251 -14.26 17.24 -32.77
C GLU A 251 -13.12 17.41 -31.74
N GLU A 252 -11.86 17.53 -32.17
CA GLU A 252 -10.66 17.60 -31.28
C GLU A 252 -10.75 18.63 -30.14
N ASN A 253 -11.58 19.68 -30.27
CA ASN A 253 -11.73 20.74 -29.28
C ASN A 253 -13.12 20.85 -28.63
N LYS A 254 -14.05 19.92 -28.92
CA LYS A 254 -15.41 19.98 -28.39
C LYS A 254 -15.81 18.66 -27.75
N CYS A 255 -15.50 18.56 -26.46
CA CYS A 255 -15.82 17.40 -25.62
C CYS A 255 -16.83 17.78 -24.53
N HIS A 256 -17.74 16.86 -24.26
CA HIS A 256 -18.74 16.92 -23.21
C HIS A 256 -18.47 15.81 -22.21
N ASP A 257 -18.44 16.17 -20.92
CA ASP A 257 -18.16 15.23 -19.83
C ASP A 257 -19.40 15.08 -18.94
N ARG A 258 -19.75 13.83 -18.58
CA ARG A 258 -20.76 13.50 -17.57
C ARG A 258 -20.19 12.54 -16.55
N LYS A 259 -20.45 12.82 -15.27
CA LYS A 259 -20.12 11.94 -14.16
C LYS A 259 -21.37 11.20 -13.71
N ILE A 260 -21.29 9.87 -13.64
CA ILE A 260 -22.33 9.00 -13.09
C ILE A 260 -21.83 8.44 -11.77
N GLU A 261 -22.28 9.00 -10.65
CA GLU A 261 -21.85 8.57 -9.31
C GLU A 261 -22.38 7.18 -8.96
N LEU A 262 -21.48 6.29 -8.52
CA LEU A 262 -21.84 4.94 -8.08
C LEU A 262 -22.07 4.93 -6.56
N PHE A 263 -23.32 5.18 -6.17
CA PHE A 263 -23.81 5.02 -4.81
C PHE A 263 -23.87 3.55 -4.35
N ASP A 264 -23.85 3.35 -3.03
CA ASP A 264 -23.82 2.02 -2.40
C ASP A 264 -24.94 1.07 -2.89
N HIS A 265 -26.16 1.59 -3.13
CA HIS A 265 -27.29 0.78 -3.58
C HIS A 265 -27.10 0.14 -4.96
N TYR A 266 -26.25 0.71 -5.83
CA TYR A 266 -25.92 0.08 -7.12
C TYR A 266 -25.13 -1.22 -6.94
N PHE A 267 -24.40 -1.35 -5.84
CA PHE A 267 -23.63 -2.55 -5.54
C PHE A 267 -24.52 -3.69 -5.02
N ASP A 268 -25.69 -3.36 -4.47
CA ASP A 268 -26.69 -4.35 -4.03
C ASP A 268 -27.49 -4.98 -5.20
N LEU A 269 -27.48 -4.36 -6.40
CA LEU A 269 -28.17 -4.88 -7.58
C LEU A 269 -27.49 -6.13 -8.16
N PRO A 270 -28.18 -6.99 -8.94
CA PRO A 270 -27.51 -7.93 -9.84
C PRO A 270 -26.62 -7.19 -10.86
N ASP A 271 -25.55 -7.84 -11.32
CA ASP A 271 -24.60 -7.22 -12.29
C ASP A 271 -25.32 -6.78 -13.58
N GLU A 272 -26.21 -7.62 -14.13
CA GLU A 272 -26.96 -7.32 -15.35
C GLU A 272 -27.84 -6.06 -15.19
N GLU A 273 -28.49 -5.90 -14.03
CA GLU A 273 -29.33 -4.74 -13.75
C GLU A 273 -28.50 -3.47 -13.62
N LEU A 274 -27.37 -3.53 -12.92
CA LEU A 274 -26.43 -2.42 -12.83
C LEU A 274 -25.92 -2.02 -14.22
N PHE A 275 -25.45 -2.98 -15.01
CA PHE A 275 -24.86 -2.69 -16.32
C PHE A 275 -25.89 -2.06 -17.26
N ASN A 276 -27.12 -2.58 -17.28
CA ASN A 276 -28.20 -1.99 -18.07
C ASN A 276 -28.54 -0.55 -17.62
N GLN A 277 -28.58 -0.28 -16.32
CA GLN A 277 -28.80 1.09 -15.81
C GLN A 277 -27.68 2.04 -16.24
N ILE A 278 -26.42 1.60 -16.15
CA ILE A 278 -25.27 2.39 -16.61
C ILE A 278 -25.34 2.65 -18.11
N THR A 279 -25.64 1.63 -18.92
CA THR A 279 -25.79 1.79 -20.36
C THR A 279 -26.86 2.82 -20.69
N HIS A 280 -28.01 2.74 -20.02
CA HIS A 280 -29.09 3.70 -20.24
C HIS A 280 -28.65 5.15 -19.92
N TYR A 281 -27.93 5.37 -18.82
CA TYR A 281 -27.41 6.71 -18.49
C TYR A 281 -26.38 7.24 -19.51
N VAL A 282 -25.57 6.35 -20.10
CA VAL A 282 -24.64 6.71 -21.16
C VAL A 282 -25.39 7.07 -22.45
N GLU A 283 -26.33 6.24 -22.88
CA GLU A 283 -27.16 6.47 -24.07
C GLU A 283 -27.97 7.76 -23.97
N ASP A 284 -28.62 8.00 -22.82
CA ASP A 284 -29.36 9.23 -22.56
C ASP A 284 -28.47 10.46 -22.69
N PHE A 285 -27.24 10.41 -22.17
CA PHE A 285 -26.28 11.51 -22.30
C PHE A 285 -25.88 11.79 -23.75
N LEU A 286 -25.60 10.74 -24.53
CA LEU A 286 -25.24 10.88 -25.94
C LEU A 286 -26.42 11.49 -26.73
N MET A 287 -27.64 11.00 -26.48
CA MET A 287 -28.85 11.54 -27.11
C MET A 287 -29.10 13.01 -26.76
N GLU A 288 -28.89 13.41 -25.50
CA GLU A 288 -29.01 14.82 -25.08
C GLU A 288 -28.03 15.73 -25.85
N ILE A 289 -26.78 15.29 -26.04
CA ILE A 289 -25.77 16.05 -26.79
C ILE A 289 -26.17 16.16 -28.25
N GLU A 290 -26.50 15.03 -28.90
CA GLU A 290 -26.93 15.02 -30.30
C GLU A 290 -28.12 15.95 -30.55
N GLN A 291 -29.11 15.94 -29.66
CA GLN A 291 -30.27 16.84 -29.76
C GLN A 291 -29.89 18.31 -29.57
N SER A 292 -28.97 18.60 -28.65
CA SER A 292 -28.53 19.98 -28.39
C SER A 292 -27.67 20.56 -29.52
N GLU A 293 -26.92 19.71 -30.22
CA GLU A 293 -25.93 20.11 -31.23
C GLU A 293 -26.48 20.04 -32.67
N TYR A 294 -27.38 19.09 -32.96
CA TYR A 294 -27.97 18.89 -34.30
C TYR A 294 -29.48 19.21 -34.36
N GLY A 295 -30.15 19.35 -33.22
CA GLY A 295 -31.60 19.64 -33.14
C GLY A 295 -31.96 21.13 -33.13
N GLY A 296 -30.98 22.03 -33.13
CA GLY A 296 -31.17 23.48 -33.26
C GLY A 296 -31.37 23.92 -34.71
N GLY A 297 -32.49 23.54 -35.31
CA GLY A 297 -32.97 24.02 -36.62
C GLY A 297 -34.06 25.08 -36.48
#